data_AF-A0A314XYZ0-F1
#
_entry.id   AF-A0A314XYZ0-F1
#
_cell.length_a   1.000
_cell.length_b   1.000
_cell.length_c   1.000
_cell.angle_alpha   90.00
_cell.angle_beta   90.00
_cell.angle_gamma   90.00
#
_symmetry.space_group_name_H-M   'P 1'
#
loop_
_entity.id
_entity.type
_entity.pdbx_description
1 polymer ?
#
loop_
_entity_poly.entity_id
_entity_poly.type
_entity_poly.pdbx_seq_one_letter_code
_entity_poly.pdbx_strand_id
1 'polypeptide(L)'
;MVGTNLKAETMGLMEKRSALEAEMNAVIERLTQPGGPGISGNLLDSEGFPRHDIDIPTVRAERRRLAELRNDHKEITEKLNENIQVLHSARLAPKSSSLKDSDDQSASVVDVVASASSTNVHSDSTNAMDVDMIVRVPFALVDEIADASPAGEDGLQLGDQIVKFGNVEIGDNLLQRLASEAQTNQGHGIPVILVRQGAQVNLTMTPRTWQGRGLLGCHFRIL
;
A
#
# COMPACT_ATOMS: atom_id res chain seq x y z
N MET A 1 30.41 -16.60 2.51
CA MET A 1 30.99 -15.49 1.73
C MET A 1 29.92 -14.60 1.07
N VAL A 2 28.71 -15.08 0.77
CA VAL A 2 27.67 -14.30 0.09
C VAL A 2 27.15 -13.10 0.91
N GLY A 3 26.74 -13.30 2.17
CA GLY A 3 26.12 -12.23 2.99
C GLY A 3 27.02 -11.02 3.27
N THR A 4 28.36 -11.17 3.22
CA THR A 4 29.30 -10.04 3.35
C THR A 4 29.35 -9.18 2.09
N ASN A 5 29.16 -9.78 0.90
CA ASN A 5 29.10 -9.06 -0.36
C ASN A 5 27.78 -8.29 -0.50
N LEU A 6 26.65 -8.94 -0.18
CA LEU A 6 25.33 -8.31 -0.16
C LEU A 6 25.26 -7.11 0.80
N LYS A 7 25.88 -7.22 1.99
CA LYS A 7 25.99 -6.09 2.92
C LYS A 7 26.77 -4.91 2.31
N ALA A 8 27.88 -5.16 1.63
CA ALA A 8 28.63 -4.09 0.96
C ALA A 8 27.81 -3.43 -0.16
N GLU A 9 27.05 -4.21 -0.93
CA GLU A 9 26.13 -3.68 -1.93
C GLU A 9 25.01 -2.82 -1.32
N THR A 10 24.39 -3.25 -0.20
CA THR A 10 23.36 -2.44 0.48
C THR A 10 23.87 -1.07 0.93
N MET A 11 25.10 -1.01 1.46
CA MET A 11 25.70 0.25 1.87
C MET A 11 25.95 1.17 0.66
N GLY A 12 26.49 0.62 -0.44
CA GLY A 12 26.70 1.36 -1.68
C GLY A 12 25.39 1.85 -2.33
N LEU A 13 24.29 1.09 -2.23
CA LEU A 13 22.96 1.56 -2.66
C LEU A 13 22.43 2.67 -1.75
N MET A 14 22.68 2.61 -0.44
CA MET A 14 22.27 3.65 0.51
C MET A 14 23.02 4.98 0.26
N GLU A 15 24.32 4.92 -0.01
CA GLU A 15 25.14 6.07 -0.42
C GLU A 15 24.63 6.68 -1.74
N LYS A 16 24.38 5.85 -2.76
CA LYS A 16 23.80 6.29 -4.04
C LYS A 16 22.42 6.94 -3.87
N ARG A 17 21.54 6.36 -3.05
CA ARG A 17 20.23 6.94 -2.72
C ARG A 17 20.39 8.34 -2.11
N SER A 18 21.29 8.51 -1.16
CA SER A 18 21.56 9.81 -0.54
C SER A 18 22.12 10.84 -1.54
N ALA A 19 22.96 10.42 -2.49
CA ALA A 19 23.45 11.28 -3.56
C ALA A 19 22.31 11.72 -4.52
N LEU A 20 21.43 10.81 -4.92
CA LEU A 20 20.24 11.14 -5.73
C LEU A 20 19.29 12.09 -5.00
N GLU A 21 19.08 11.92 -3.69
CA GLU A 21 18.27 12.83 -2.87
C GLU A 21 18.89 14.23 -2.79
N ALA A 22 20.23 14.34 -2.68
CA ALA A 22 20.93 15.62 -2.72
C ALA A 22 20.79 16.31 -4.09
N GLU A 23 20.92 15.57 -5.19
CA GLU A 23 20.69 16.11 -6.54
C GLU A 23 19.23 16.53 -6.77
N MET A 24 18.27 15.71 -6.30
CA MET A 24 16.84 16.01 -6.38
C MET A 24 16.51 17.30 -5.64
N ASN A 25 17.01 17.46 -4.41
CA ASN A 25 16.84 18.67 -3.62
C ASN A 25 17.46 19.89 -4.30
N ALA A 26 18.66 19.77 -4.87
CA ALA A 26 19.30 20.86 -5.61
C ALA A 26 18.52 21.27 -6.87
N VAL A 27 17.86 20.33 -7.57
CA VAL A 27 16.97 20.65 -8.71
C VAL A 27 15.68 21.33 -8.21
N ILE A 28 15.08 20.86 -7.11
CA ILE A 28 13.90 21.46 -6.50
C ILE A 28 14.18 22.89 -6.04
N GLU A 29 15.32 23.13 -5.39
CA GLU A 29 15.74 24.45 -4.92
C GLU A 29 15.85 25.46 -6.07
N ARG A 30 16.39 25.07 -7.24
CA ARG A 30 16.46 25.95 -8.41
C ARG A 30 15.10 26.23 -9.03
N LEU A 31 14.23 25.22 -9.13
CA LEU A 31 12.86 25.38 -9.63
C LEU A 31 11.96 26.22 -8.72
N THR A 32 12.25 26.27 -7.42
CA THR A 32 11.42 26.89 -6.37
C THR A 32 12.00 28.20 -5.84
N GLN A 33 12.94 28.82 -6.56
CA GLN A 33 13.42 30.18 -6.26
C GLN A 33 12.26 31.20 -6.31
N PRO A 34 12.36 32.36 -5.63
CA PRO A 34 11.33 33.41 -5.69
C PRO A 34 11.10 33.87 -7.14
N GLY A 35 9.86 33.72 -7.63
CA GLY A 35 9.49 33.98 -9.03
C GLY A 35 9.64 32.78 -9.99
N GLY A 36 10.20 31.66 -9.53
CA GLY A 36 10.28 30.42 -10.30
C GLY A 36 8.91 29.76 -10.51
N PRO A 37 8.73 28.96 -11.58
CA PRO A 37 7.46 28.29 -11.87
C PRO A 37 7.24 27.01 -11.05
N GLY A 38 8.15 26.67 -10.13
CA GLY A 38 8.09 25.45 -9.31
C GLY A 38 8.16 24.15 -10.12
N ILE A 39 7.85 23.05 -9.44
CA ILE A 39 7.92 21.70 -10.00
C ILE A 39 6.85 21.46 -11.09
N SER A 40 5.65 22.01 -10.92
CA SER A 40 4.50 21.75 -11.80
C SER A 40 3.74 23.00 -12.27
N GLY A 41 4.16 24.21 -11.89
CA GLY A 41 3.44 25.44 -12.25
C GLY A 41 3.46 25.76 -13.75
N ASN A 42 2.51 26.60 -14.17
CA ASN A 42 2.31 26.95 -15.57
C ASN A 42 3.49 27.75 -16.15
N LEU A 43 3.90 27.40 -17.37
CA LEU A 43 4.99 28.08 -18.10
C LEU A 43 4.49 29.19 -19.04
N LEU A 44 3.17 29.40 -19.07
CA LEU A 44 2.52 30.47 -19.80
C LEU A 44 2.06 31.57 -18.84
N ASP A 45 1.88 32.77 -19.39
CA ASP A 45 1.23 33.89 -18.72
C ASP A 45 -0.31 33.78 -18.77
N SER A 46 -1.01 34.85 -18.37
CA SER A 46 -2.47 34.94 -18.42
C SER A 46 -3.06 35.11 -19.82
N GLU A 47 -2.25 35.48 -20.81
CA GLU A 47 -2.67 35.68 -22.20
C GLU A 47 -2.37 34.43 -23.07
N GLY A 48 -1.68 33.43 -22.49
CA GLY A 48 -1.35 32.15 -23.13
C GLY A 48 0.02 32.15 -23.82
N PHE A 49 0.84 33.19 -23.63
CA PHE A 49 2.16 33.29 -24.23
C PHE A 49 3.25 32.73 -23.30
N PRO A 50 4.41 32.31 -23.86
CA PRO A 50 5.56 31.87 -23.06
C PRO A 50 6.01 32.98 -22.10
N ARG A 51 6.10 32.64 -20.81
CA ARG A 51 6.60 33.53 -19.76
C ARG A 51 7.96 34.13 -20.10
N HIS A 52 8.07 35.45 -20.01
CA HIS A 52 9.29 36.22 -20.30
C HIS A 52 10.21 36.37 -19.08
N ASP A 53 9.68 36.13 -17.89
CA ASP A 53 10.36 36.12 -16.59
C ASP A 53 11.24 34.87 -16.37
N ILE A 54 11.08 33.83 -17.19
CA ILE A 54 11.64 32.49 -16.96
C ILE A 54 12.22 31.89 -18.26
N ASP A 55 13.40 31.28 -18.17
CA ASP A 55 13.95 30.45 -19.24
C ASP A 55 13.24 29.07 -19.30
N ILE A 56 12.20 28.99 -20.13
CA ILE A 56 11.36 27.81 -20.30
C ILE A 56 12.15 26.56 -20.74
N PRO A 57 13.08 26.63 -21.72
CA PRO A 57 13.99 25.53 -22.05
C PRO A 57 14.71 24.91 -20.84
N THR A 58 15.34 25.71 -19.98
CA THR A 58 16.06 25.16 -18.81
C THR A 58 15.09 24.60 -17.78
N VAL A 59 13.99 25.28 -17.46
CA VAL A 59 12.96 24.73 -16.55
C VAL A 59 12.40 23.39 -17.04
N ARG A 60 12.19 23.23 -18.36
CA ARG A 60 11.75 21.94 -18.93
C ARG A 60 12.83 20.86 -18.83
N ALA A 61 14.11 21.22 -18.99
CA ALA A 61 15.22 20.30 -18.79
C ALA A 61 15.36 19.88 -17.32
N GLU A 62 15.20 20.81 -16.39
CA GLU A 62 15.24 20.55 -14.94
C GLU A 62 14.07 19.69 -14.47
N ARG A 63 12.84 19.97 -14.92
CA ARG A 63 11.67 19.11 -14.63
C ARG A 63 11.85 17.70 -15.19
N ARG A 64 12.49 17.55 -16.37
CA ARG A 64 12.82 16.23 -16.93
C ARG A 64 13.85 15.50 -16.06
N ARG A 65 14.97 16.15 -15.74
CA ARG A 65 16.01 15.59 -14.85
C ARG A 65 15.43 15.21 -13.49
N LEU A 66 14.50 16.00 -12.95
CA LEU A 66 13.81 15.69 -11.70
C LEU A 66 12.95 14.40 -11.80
N ALA A 67 12.31 14.16 -12.95
CA ALA A 67 11.57 12.93 -13.20
C ALA A 67 12.50 11.72 -13.39
N GLU A 68 13.62 11.88 -14.09
CA GLU A 68 14.68 10.88 -14.23
C GLU A 68 15.23 10.47 -12.85
N LEU A 69 15.69 11.44 -12.04
CA LEU A 69 16.19 11.22 -10.67
C LEU A 69 15.17 10.54 -9.74
N ARG A 70 13.87 10.80 -9.92
CA ARG A 70 12.80 10.15 -9.13
C ARG A 70 12.61 8.68 -9.52
N ASN A 71 12.73 8.34 -10.80
CA ASN A 71 12.67 6.96 -11.26
C ASN A 71 13.88 6.16 -10.75
N ASP A 72 15.09 6.72 -10.89
CA ASP A 72 16.34 6.10 -10.41
C ASP A 72 16.32 5.90 -8.89
N HIS A 73 15.80 6.88 -8.14
CA HIS A 73 15.63 6.81 -6.69
C HIS A 73 14.64 5.71 -6.27
N LYS A 74 13.53 5.56 -7.01
CA LYS A 74 12.56 4.48 -6.79
C LYS A 74 13.21 3.11 -7.00
N GLU A 75 13.92 2.91 -8.11
CA GLU A 75 14.62 1.64 -8.42
C GLU A 75 15.64 1.28 -7.34
N ILE A 76 16.47 2.24 -6.92
CA ILE A 76 17.46 2.01 -5.85
C ILE A 76 16.78 1.70 -4.51
N THR A 77 15.67 2.36 -4.20
CA THR A 77 14.92 2.13 -2.94
C THR A 77 14.28 0.75 -2.92
N GLU A 78 13.73 0.28 -4.04
CA GLU A 78 13.17 -1.06 -4.20
C GLU A 78 14.25 -2.14 -4.05
N LYS A 79 15.38 -2.01 -4.76
CA LYS A 79 16.53 -2.93 -4.64
C LYS A 79 17.14 -2.96 -3.23
N LEU A 80 17.16 -1.80 -2.54
CA LEU A 80 17.64 -1.72 -1.16
C LEU A 80 16.71 -2.47 -0.19
N ASN A 81 15.39 -2.41 -0.40
CA ASN A 81 14.41 -3.15 0.38
C ASN A 81 14.58 -4.68 0.22
N GLU A 82 14.70 -5.18 -1.03
CA GLU A 82 14.98 -6.59 -1.32
C GLU A 82 16.23 -7.08 -0.59
N ASN A 83 17.35 -6.35 -0.73
CA ASN A 83 18.61 -6.75 -0.15
C ASN A 83 18.57 -6.75 1.40
N ILE A 84 17.86 -5.80 2.02
CA ILE A 84 17.62 -5.81 3.48
C ILE A 84 16.80 -7.03 3.91
N GLN A 85 15.74 -7.37 3.16
CA GLN A 85 14.90 -8.54 3.43
C GLN A 85 15.70 -9.86 3.36
N VAL A 86 16.60 -9.99 2.38
CA VAL A 86 17.52 -11.14 2.25
C VAL A 86 18.54 -11.17 3.40
N LEU A 87 19.12 -10.04 3.80
CA LEU A 87 20.02 -9.98 4.97
C LEU A 87 19.30 -10.32 6.28
N HIS A 88 18.04 -9.91 6.45
CA HIS A 88 17.27 -10.16 7.66
C HIS A 88 16.85 -11.63 7.77
N SER A 89 16.30 -12.21 6.69
CA SER A 89 15.94 -13.63 6.63
C SER A 89 17.15 -14.55 6.81
N ALA A 90 18.29 -14.24 6.17
CA ALA A 90 19.54 -14.99 6.36
C ALA A 90 20.13 -14.88 7.77
N ARG A 91 19.76 -13.85 8.56
CA ARG A 91 20.14 -13.71 9.98
C ARG A 91 19.16 -14.42 10.92
N LEU A 92 17.88 -14.53 10.55
CA LEU A 92 16.87 -15.24 11.34
C LEU A 92 16.96 -16.77 11.22
N ALA A 93 17.53 -17.30 10.13
CA ALA A 93 17.77 -18.73 9.95
C ALA A 93 18.76 -19.29 11.01
N PRO A 94 18.32 -20.07 12.01
CA PRO A 94 19.21 -20.54 13.07
C PRO A 94 20.11 -21.67 12.59
N LYS A 95 21.31 -21.73 13.17
CA LYS A 95 22.30 -22.75 12.88
C LYS A 95 21.93 -24.06 13.59
N SER A 96 21.25 -24.94 12.85
CA SER A 96 20.98 -26.37 13.12
C SER A 96 20.28 -26.78 14.42
N SER A 97 19.07 -27.34 14.28
CA SER A 97 18.74 -28.64 14.91
C SER A 97 18.03 -29.52 13.87
N SER A 98 18.53 -30.75 13.71
CA SER A 98 18.12 -31.69 12.66
C SER A 98 16.87 -32.48 13.06
N LEU A 99 15.87 -32.55 12.18
CA LEU A 99 15.04 -33.74 11.98
C LEU A 99 14.65 -33.90 10.50
N LYS A 100 14.67 -35.15 10.04
CA LYS A 100 14.03 -35.64 8.79
C LYS A 100 12.57 -36.04 9.11
N ASP A 101 11.70 -36.50 8.21
CA ASP A 101 11.77 -37.09 6.85
C ASP A 101 10.36 -36.94 6.21
N SER A 102 10.24 -37.17 4.88
CA SER A 102 9.10 -37.80 4.15
C SER A 102 7.62 -37.38 4.39
N ASP A 103 6.66 -37.49 3.45
CA ASP A 103 6.63 -37.70 1.99
C ASP A 103 5.20 -37.39 1.47
N ASP A 104 5.02 -37.45 0.14
CA ASP A 104 3.78 -37.72 -0.61
C ASP A 104 2.63 -36.70 -0.82
N GLN A 105 2.61 -36.19 -2.07
CA GLN A 105 1.55 -36.37 -3.09
C GLN A 105 0.06 -36.16 -2.74
N SER A 106 -0.60 -35.24 -3.46
CA SER A 106 -1.45 -35.58 -4.62
C SER A 106 -2.10 -34.37 -5.30
N ALA A 107 -2.42 -34.50 -6.60
CA ALA A 107 -3.09 -33.49 -7.43
C ALA A 107 -4.51 -33.91 -7.84
N SER A 108 -5.38 -32.95 -8.21
CA SER A 108 -6.51 -33.07 -9.18
C SER A 108 -7.26 -31.72 -9.26
N VAL A 109 -7.37 -31.06 -10.43
CA VAL A 109 -8.46 -31.11 -11.47
C VAL A 109 -9.88 -30.78 -10.93
N VAL A 110 -10.80 -30.03 -11.57
CA VAL A 110 -10.90 -29.27 -12.85
C VAL A 110 -12.13 -28.32 -12.78
N ASP A 111 -12.22 -27.33 -13.69
CA ASP A 111 -13.45 -26.65 -14.21
C ASP A 111 -14.48 -26.01 -13.23
N VAL A 112 -15.12 -24.87 -13.51
CA VAL A 112 -16.07 -24.64 -14.63
C VAL A 112 -16.19 -23.14 -14.97
N VAL A 113 -16.44 -22.87 -16.25
CA VAL A 113 -16.73 -21.57 -16.88
C VAL A 113 -18.05 -20.89 -16.43
N ALA A 114 -18.11 -19.55 -16.48
CA ALA A 114 -19.20 -18.81 -17.15
C ALA A 114 -18.98 -17.27 -17.16
N SER A 115 -19.13 -16.67 -18.34
CA SER A 115 -19.09 -15.22 -18.59
C SER A 115 -20.35 -14.48 -18.15
N ALA A 116 -20.24 -13.17 -17.88
CA ALA A 116 -21.11 -12.16 -18.53
C ALA A 116 -20.52 -10.73 -18.42
N SER A 117 -20.41 -10.04 -19.56
CA SER A 117 -20.20 -8.59 -19.69
C SER A 117 -21.37 -7.81 -19.05
N SER A 118 -21.29 -6.53 -18.64
CA SER A 118 -20.68 -5.33 -19.26
C SER A 118 -20.47 -4.22 -18.18
N THR A 119 -20.21 -2.91 -18.39
CA THR A 119 -20.28 -2.03 -19.59
C THR A 119 -19.42 -0.75 -19.42
N ASN A 120 -19.17 -0.08 -20.56
CA ASN A 120 -18.94 1.37 -20.77
C ASN A 120 -19.62 2.35 -19.76
N VAL A 121 -19.15 3.59 -19.51
CA VAL A 121 -18.31 4.52 -20.32
C VAL A 121 -17.52 5.54 -19.46
N HIS A 122 -16.34 5.92 -19.97
CA HIS A 122 -15.65 7.23 -19.91
C HIS A 122 -16.21 8.40 -19.06
N SER A 123 -15.30 8.99 -18.27
CA SER A 123 -15.11 10.44 -18.22
C SER A 123 -13.60 10.75 -18.12
N ASP A 124 -13.11 11.62 -19.00
CA ASP A 124 -11.69 11.94 -19.22
C ASP A 124 -11.10 12.92 -18.18
N SER A 125 -9.76 13.04 -18.16
CA SER A 125 -8.95 14.10 -17.54
C SER A 125 -8.80 14.15 -16.02
N THR A 126 -7.83 13.40 -15.49
CA THR A 126 -6.94 13.88 -14.41
C THR A 126 -5.49 13.42 -14.60
N ASN A 127 -4.60 14.24 -14.05
CA ASN A 127 -3.15 14.33 -14.30
C ASN A 127 -2.30 13.04 -14.21
N ALA A 128 -1.21 13.12 -14.97
CA ALA A 128 0.02 12.35 -14.90
C ALA A 128 0.44 11.80 -13.52
N MET A 129 0.92 10.56 -13.55
CA MET A 129 1.84 9.94 -12.59
C MET A 129 1.46 10.11 -11.12
N ASP A 130 0.46 9.35 -10.67
CA ASP A 130 0.36 9.01 -9.26
C ASP A 130 0.44 7.50 -9.01
N VAL A 131 1.00 7.20 -7.85
CA VAL A 131 1.49 5.94 -7.35
C VAL A 131 0.33 4.99 -7.04
N ASP A 132 0.16 3.91 -7.83
CA ASP A 132 -0.67 2.76 -7.42
C ASP A 132 0.16 1.64 -6.75
N MET A 133 1.15 2.04 -5.97
CA MET A 133 1.39 1.35 -4.71
C MET A 133 0.25 1.78 -3.80
N ILE A 134 -0.89 1.08 -3.84
CA ILE A 134 -2.03 1.37 -2.97
C ILE A 134 -1.55 1.25 -1.53
N VAL A 135 -1.17 2.38 -0.94
CA VAL A 135 -1.02 2.52 0.50
C VAL A 135 -2.42 2.36 1.04
N ARG A 136 -2.72 1.13 1.43
CA ARG A 136 -3.99 0.68 1.98
C ARG A 136 -4.19 1.34 3.34
N VAL A 137 -4.60 2.61 3.33
CA VAL A 137 -4.85 3.44 4.51
C VAL A 137 -5.92 2.74 5.35
N PRO A 138 -5.63 2.34 6.60
CA PRO A 138 -6.66 1.81 7.47
C PRO A 138 -7.65 2.91 7.86
N PHE A 139 -8.94 2.61 7.82
CA PHE A 139 -10.01 3.55 8.15
C PHE A 139 -10.59 3.34 9.56
N ALA A 140 -10.30 2.21 10.21
CA ALA A 140 -10.77 1.91 11.56
C ALA A 140 -9.77 1.08 12.35
N LEU A 141 -9.82 1.21 13.68
CA LEU A 141 -9.12 0.38 14.65
C LEU A 141 -10.13 -0.46 15.43
N VAL A 142 -9.79 -1.73 15.69
CA VAL A 142 -10.49 -2.57 16.66
C VAL A 142 -9.95 -2.29 18.07
N ASP A 143 -10.76 -1.67 18.92
CA ASP A 143 -10.41 -1.30 20.29
C ASP A 143 -11.13 -2.13 21.35
N GLU A 144 -12.28 -2.73 21.02
CA GLU A 144 -12.99 -3.69 21.89
C GLU A 144 -13.47 -4.92 21.10
N ILE A 145 -13.35 -6.10 21.69
CA ILE A 145 -13.93 -7.38 21.24
C ILE A 145 -14.52 -8.05 22.48
N ALA A 146 -15.76 -8.53 22.37
CA ALA A 146 -16.42 -9.25 23.45
C ALA A 146 -16.06 -10.74 23.46
N ASP A 147 -16.05 -11.36 24.64
CA ASP A 147 -15.82 -12.79 24.81
C ASP A 147 -16.87 -13.63 24.08
N ALA A 148 -16.44 -14.73 23.46
CA ALA A 148 -17.28 -15.62 22.65
C ALA A 148 -18.11 -14.89 21.56
N SER A 149 -17.58 -13.79 21.03
CA SER A 149 -18.16 -13.07 19.89
C SER A 149 -17.70 -13.64 18.55
N PRO A 150 -18.50 -13.53 17.49
CA PRO A 150 -18.11 -13.94 16.14
C PRO A 150 -16.81 -13.29 15.67
N ALA A 151 -16.58 -12.02 16.00
CA ALA A 151 -15.32 -11.34 15.68
C ALA A 151 -14.10 -12.01 16.32
N GLY A 152 -14.19 -12.38 17.61
CA GLY A 152 -13.12 -13.09 18.31
C GLY A 152 -12.92 -14.52 17.79
N GLU A 153 -14.02 -15.26 17.56
CA GLU A 153 -13.99 -16.62 17.01
C GLU A 153 -13.41 -16.69 15.59
N ASP A 154 -13.77 -15.73 14.74
CA ASP A 154 -13.30 -15.63 13.36
C ASP A 154 -11.85 -15.09 13.27
N GLY A 155 -11.26 -14.67 14.40
CA GLY A 155 -9.82 -14.39 14.54
C GLY A 155 -9.40 -12.91 14.56
N LEU A 156 -10.35 -11.99 14.72
CA LEU A 156 -10.08 -10.56 14.94
C LEU A 156 -9.38 -10.34 16.28
N GLN A 157 -8.49 -9.35 16.37
CA GLN A 157 -7.71 -9.04 17.57
C GLN A 157 -7.74 -7.55 17.92
N LEU A 158 -7.56 -7.24 19.20
CA LEU A 158 -7.42 -5.86 19.68
C LEU A 158 -6.18 -5.21 19.04
N GLY A 159 -6.36 -3.99 18.53
CA GLY A 159 -5.32 -3.25 17.81
C GLY A 159 -5.25 -3.54 16.31
N ASP A 160 -6.11 -4.41 15.76
CA ASP A 160 -6.21 -4.61 14.31
C ASP A 160 -6.69 -3.33 13.61
N GLN A 161 -6.01 -2.97 12.52
CA GLN A 161 -6.33 -1.79 11.71
C GLN A 161 -7.03 -2.21 10.42
N ILE A 162 -8.33 -1.93 10.29
CA ILE A 162 -9.15 -2.35 9.15
C ILE A 162 -8.90 -1.46 7.94
N VAL A 163 -8.57 -2.10 6.82
CA VAL A 163 -8.35 -1.49 5.50
C VAL A 163 -9.59 -1.64 4.61
N LYS A 164 -10.21 -2.83 4.63
CA LYS A 164 -11.37 -3.17 3.81
C LYS A 164 -12.24 -4.19 4.53
N PHE A 165 -13.55 -4.03 4.48
CA PHE A 165 -14.53 -4.93 5.09
C PHE A 165 -15.61 -5.25 4.05
N GLY A 166 -15.52 -6.39 3.38
CA GLY A 166 -16.39 -6.72 2.25
C GLY A 166 -16.25 -5.69 1.13
N ASN A 167 -17.35 -5.02 0.80
CA ASN A 167 -17.40 -3.91 -0.15
C ASN A 167 -17.17 -2.53 0.49
N VAL A 168 -16.90 -2.45 1.80
CA VAL A 168 -16.65 -1.20 2.52
C VAL A 168 -15.17 -0.86 2.54
N GLU A 169 -14.85 0.30 1.97
CA GLU A 169 -13.53 0.96 1.96
C GLU A 169 -13.67 2.38 2.54
N ILE A 170 -12.56 3.09 2.70
CA ILE A 170 -12.50 4.45 3.26
C ILE A 170 -13.45 5.43 2.54
N GLY A 171 -14.16 6.28 3.29
CA GLY A 171 -15.11 7.25 2.75
C GLY A 171 -16.17 7.70 3.76
N ASP A 172 -17.30 8.21 3.28
CA ASP A 172 -18.37 8.71 4.14
C ASP A 172 -19.25 7.61 4.76
N ASN A 173 -19.79 7.89 5.95
CA ASN A 173 -20.76 7.03 6.65
C ASN A 173 -20.25 5.60 6.95
N LEU A 174 -18.95 5.43 7.17
CA LEU A 174 -18.28 4.14 7.40
C LEU A 174 -19.01 3.21 8.38
N LEU A 175 -19.37 3.71 9.57
CA LEU A 175 -20.02 2.89 10.59
C LEU A 175 -21.38 2.34 10.11
N GLN A 176 -22.15 3.15 9.37
CA GLN A 176 -23.42 2.70 8.79
C GLN A 176 -23.20 1.69 7.66
N ARG A 177 -22.18 1.91 6.81
CA ARG A 177 -21.81 0.99 5.73
C ARG A 177 -21.33 -0.37 6.27
N LEU A 178 -20.48 -0.39 7.29
CA LEU A 178 -20.06 -1.60 8.00
C LEU A 178 -21.26 -2.36 8.57
N ALA A 179 -22.18 -1.64 9.24
CA ALA A 179 -23.38 -2.24 9.81
C ALA A 179 -24.31 -2.83 8.72
N SER A 180 -24.50 -2.13 7.59
CA SER A 180 -25.31 -2.65 6.47
C SER A 180 -24.63 -3.83 5.76
N GLU A 181 -23.31 -3.82 5.60
CA GLU A 181 -22.56 -4.91 4.98
C GLU A 181 -22.64 -6.17 5.85
N ALA A 182 -22.47 -6.03 7.17
CA ALA A 182 -22.62 -7.11 8.13
C ALA A 182 -24.07 -7.65 8.21
N GLN A 183 -25.07 -6.78 8.08
CA GLN A 183 -26.48 -7.18 8.10
C GLN A 183 -26.93 -7.87 6.80
N THR A 184 -26.42 -7.43 5.65
CA THR A 184 -26.72 -8.01 4.34
C THR A 184 -26.08 -9.39 4.18
N ASN A 185 -24.86 -9.57 4.67
CA ASN A 185 -24.11 -10.83 4.61
C ASN A 185 -24.28 -11.68 5.89
N GLN A 186 -25.39 -11.56 6.63
CA GLN A 186 -25.63 -12.37 7.81
C GLN A 186 -25.58 -13.88 7.45
N GLY A 187 -24.84 -14.67 8.23
CA GLY A 187 -24.58 -16.09 7.99
C GLY A 187 -23.54 -16.39 6.89
N HIS A 188 -22.98 -15.37 6.23
CA HIS A 188 -22.04 -15.53 5.11
C HIS A 188 -20.68 -14.88 5.43
N GLY A 189 -19.60 -15.48 4.93
CA GLY A 189 -18.24 -15.00 5.19
C GLY A 189 -17.91 -13.73 4.39
N ILE A 190 -17.69 -12.62 5.09
CA ILE A 190 -17.21 -11.35 4.54
C ILE A 190 -15.68 -11.34 4.54
N PRO A 191 -15.01 -11.09 3.40
CA PRO A 191 -13.57 -10.91 3.36
C PRO A 191 -13.17 -9.57 4.00
N VAL A 192 -12.28 -9.62 4.99
CA VAL A 192 -11.75 -8.46 5.71
C VAL A 192 -10.25 -8.38 5.49
N ILE A 193 -9.76 -7.20 5.13
CA ILE A 193 -8.34 -6.90 4.98
C ILE A 193 -7.97 -5.95 6.12
N LEU A 194 -6.95 -6.31 6.89
CA LEU A 194 -6.49 -5.55 8.04
C LEU A 194 -4.96 -5.53 8.12
N VAL A 195 -4.42 -4.64 8.95
CA VAL A 195 -3.00 -4.56 9.29
C VAL A 195 -2.82 -4.92 10.76
N ARG A 196 -2.03 -5.96 11.03
CA ARG A 196 -1.68 -6.45 12.37
C ARG A 196 -0.16 -6.43 12.51
N GLN A 197 0.35 -5.73 13.52
CA GLN A 197 1.80 -5.58 13.78
C GLN A 197 2.61 -5.07 12.56
N GLY A 198 1.98 -4.31 11.67
CA GLY A 198 2.59 -3.78 10.43
C GLY A 198 2.53 -4.71 9.21
N ALA A 199 2.01 -5.93 9.35
CA ALA A 199 1.78 -6.85 8.23
C ALA A 199 0.29 -6.86 7.81
N GLN A 200 0.01 -6.93 6.50
CA GLN A 200 -1.35 -7.12 6.02
C GLN A 200 -1.80 -8.57 6.29
N VAL A 201 -2.98 -8.72 6.88
CA VAL A 201 -3.65 -10.00 7.13
C VAL A 201 -5.00 -9.97 6.41
N ASN A 202 -5.33 -11.05 5.72
CA ASN A 202 -6.65 -11.27 5.16
C ASN A 202 -7.39 -12.27 6.06
N LEU A 203 -8.62 -11.96 6.42
CA LEU A 203 -9.45 -12.72 7.35
C LEU A 203 -10.89 -12.82 6.78
N THR A 204 -11.68 -13.78 7.24
CA THR A 204 -13.08 -13.93 6.83
C THR A 204 -13.97 -13.84 8.05
N MET A 205 -14.75 -12.76 8.19
CA MET A 205 -15.69 -12.56 9.30
C MET A 205 -17.10 -12.95 8.87
N THR A 206 -17.78 -13.76 9.65
CA THR A 206 -19.13 -14.29 9.35
C THR A 206 -20.12 -13.72 10.36
N PRO A 207 -20.88 -12.64 10.02
CA PRO A 207 -21.82 -12.01 10.93
C PRO A 207 -22.93 -13.00 11.32
N ARG A 208 -23.06 -13.28 12.61
CA ARG A 208 -24.02 -14.26 13.13
C ARG A 208 -24.62 -13.80 14.45
N THR A 209 -25.83 -14.28 14.74
CA THR A 209 -26.47 -14.02 16.04
C THR A 209 -25.69 -14.76 17.12
N TRP A 210 -25.36 -14.08 18.21
CA TRP A 210 -24.60 -14.59 19.35
C TRP A 210 -25.23 -14.07 20.65
N GLN A 211 -24.63 -14.36 21.81
CA GLN A 211 -25.24 -14.02 23.11
C GLN A 211 -25.22 -12.52 23.47
N GLY A 212 -24.44 -11.71 22.75
CA GLY A 212 -24.34 -10.27 22.98
C GLY A 212 -25.07 -9.41 21.94
N ARG A 213 -24.65 -8.16 21.81
CA ARG A 213 -25.28 -7.15 20.93
C ARG A 213 -24.71 -7.20 19.51
N GLY A 214 -25.60 -7.09 18.51
CA GLY A 214 -25.23 -7.02 17.10
C GLY A 214 -24.76 -8.35 16.53
N LEU A 215 -24.11 -8.34 15.36
CA LEU A 215 -23.77 -9.55 14.59
C LEU A 215 -22.29 -9.96 14.66
N LEU A 216 -21.43 -9.12 15.25
CA LEU A 216 -19.97 -9.31 15.26
C LEU A 216 -19.39 -9.29 16.68
N GLY A 217 -19.90 -8.43 17.57
CA GLY A 217 -19.42 -8.29 18.94
C GLY A 217 -18.06 -7.60 19.10
N CYS A 218 -17.68 -6.76 18.14
CA CYS A 218 -16.52 -5.86 18.21
C CYS A 218 -16.94 -4.39 18.08
N HIS A 219 -16.11 -3.48 18.58
CA HIS A 219 -16.20 -2.05 18.34
C HIS A 219 -15.16 -1.63 17.28
N PHE A 220 -15.54 -0.67 16.43
CA PHE A 220 -14.67 -0.10 15.41
C PHE A 220 -14.57 1.40 15.63
N ARG A 221 -13.39 1.87 16.04
CA ARG A 221 -13.07 3.29 16.14
C ARG A 221 -12.52 3.78 14.82
N ILE A 222 -13.29 4.61 14.11
CA ILE A 222 -12.87 5.26 12.87
C ILE A 222 -11.64 6.14 13.15
N LEU A 223 -10.70 6.16 12.19
CA LEU A 223 -9.43 6.90 12.24
C LEU A 223 -9.52 8.27 11.54
#